data_AF-A0AAN7BSF4-F1
#
_entry.id   AF-A0AAN7BSF4-F1
#
_cell.length_a   1.000
_cell.length_b   1.000
_cell.length_c   1.000
_cell.angle_alpha   90.00
_cell.angle_beta   90.00
_cell.angle_gamma   90.00
#
_symmetry.space_group_name_H-M   'P 1'
#
loop_
_entity.id
_entity.type
_entity.pdbx_description
1 polymer ?
#
loop_
_entity_poly.entity_id
_entity_poly.type
_entity_poly.pdbx_seq_one_letter_code
_entity_poly.pdbx_strand_id
1 'polypeptide(L)'
;MATTAATWTDVQIPASVYAISIVFVQIFLSAIILAFSSPPKGLNLLHPRFLGFYVSLIFFWLETFYLPGILSLQPGSTIQDSTPMLHGFWLWKYLDDALLSQWSFEAAGPTSELGGLAIVPKNGKVVRVGDGWKGRLMFSFRVVSEARFIGTPWAPPGVPKRTVTGKWEWMGWNIGVALGYAFVRSTLERWLLGEYNPVVSLLGMVIGNEELAYRVGTVMSYYAIIYVSLELGYRSMGLISVGLGITEAHEWFPLFGSVFEARGVRSFWGRFWHQLSRRIHSAPASFITYHVLRLPKKGSLVSRYTMTTLVFTSSGLWHLVGNLGSGIPFAKTGPMNYFCIQSLGIMLEDGFQALVFPSEDDGRENKKSQPGILMGIAGRLWLVLWLSFTTTPWMYPILENQKMRFPNAY
;
A
#
# COMPACT_ATOMS: atom_id res chain seq x y z
N MET A 1 28.25 1.17 49.77
CA MET A 1 28.23 1.75 48.42
C MET A 1 28.03 0.63 47.43
N ALA A 2 26.81 0.42 46.96
CA ALA A 2 26.53 -0.46 45.82
C ALA A 2 26.13 0.47 44.66
N THR A 3 27.05 0.69 43.74
CA THR A 3 26.77 1.35 42.46
C THR A 3 25.95 0.41 41.61
N THR A 4 24.64 0.60 41.58
CA THR A 4 23.77 0.03 40.54
C THR A 4 24.14 0.70 39.22
N ALA A 5 24.91 -0.01 38.39
CA ALA A 5 25.10 0.37 37.00
C ALA A 5 23.71 0.37 36.35
N ALA A 6 23.24 1.54 35.93
CA ALA A 6 22.07 1.64 35.07
C ALA A 6 22.37 0.83 33.81
N THR A 7 21.72 -0.33 33.66
CA THR A 7 21.75 -1.09 32.42
C THR A 7 21.06 -0.23 31.36
N TRP A 8 21.54 -0.28 30.11
CA TRP A 8 20.99 0.44 28.96
C TRP A 8 19.49 0.13 28.65
N THR A 9 18.84 -0.65 29.51
CA THR A 9 17.43 -1.07 29.47
C THR A 9 16.44 0.02 29.90
N ASP A 10 16.90 1.11 30.50
CA ASP A 10 16.01 2.14 31.09
C ASP A 10 15.64 3.28 30.12
N VAL A 11 16.18 3.28 28.89
CA VAL A 11 15.79 4.28 27.87
C VAL A 11 14.52 3.81 27.17
N GLN A 12 13.37 4.25 27.70
CA GLN A 12 12.07 4.09 27.05
C GLN A 12 11.93 5.10 25.91
N ILE A 13 12.32 4.72 24.69
CA ILE A 13 12.00 5.50 23.49
C ILE A 13 10.51 5.29 23.18
N PRO A 14 9.70 6.35 23.04
CA PRO A 14 8.31 6.18 22.62
C PRO A 14 8.24 5.42 21.29
N ALA A 15 7.41 4.38 21.20
CA ALA A 15 7.31 3.55 20.01
C ALA A 15 7.01 4.34 18.74
N SER A 16 6.29 5.46 18.85
CA SER A 16 6.04 6.39 17.75
C SER A 16 7.30 7.10 17.26
N VAL A 17 8.19 7.52 18.18
CA VAL A 17 9.47 8.12 17.83
C VAL A 17 10.34 7.11 17.11
N TYR A 18 10.42 5.87 17.64
CA TYR A 18 11.13 4.78 16.98
C TYR A 18 10.62 4.52 15.55
N ALA A 19 9.31 4.37 15.39
CA ALA A 19 8.66 4.08 14.11
C ALA A 19 8.84 5.20 13.07
N ILE A 20 8.81 6.44 13.51
CA ILE A 20 9.04 7.60 12.64
C ILE A 20 10.51 7.67 12.25
N SER A 21 11.43 7.48 13.21
CA SER A 21 12.87 7.54 12.98
C SER A 21 13.33 6.48 11.96
N ILE A 22 12.85 5.24 12.06
CA ILE A 22 13.23 4.16 11.13
C ILE A 22 12.82 4.48 9.68
N VAL A 23 11.62 5.01 9.50
CA VAL A 23 11.11 5.43 8.19
C VAL A 23 11.96 6.58 7.62
N PHE A 24 12.24 7.61 8.42
CA PHE A 24 13.07 8.73 7.98
C PHE A 24 14.48 8.30 7.61
N VAL A 25 15.11 7.45 8.44
CA VAL A 25 16.44 6.88 8.16
C VAL A 25 16.42 6.09 6.86
N GLN A 26 15.42 5.23 6.65
CA GLN A 26 15.30 4.43 5.44
C GLN A 26 15.13 5.31 4.18
N ILE A 27 14.24 6.30 4.21
CA ILE A 27 14.04 7.24 3.08
C ILE A 27 15.32 8.01 2.81
N PHE A 28 15.99 8.50 3.84
CA PHE A 28 17.21 9.31 3.71
C PHE A 28 18.39 8.50 3.15
N LEU A 29 18.63 7.29 3.67
CA LEU A 29 19.63 6.37 3.15
C LEU A 29 19.33 6.00 1.69
N SER A 30 18.05 5.74 1.39
CA SER A 30 17.59 5.48 0.01
C SER A 30 17.93 6.63 -0.93
N ALA A 31 17.63 7.87 -0.50
CA ALA A 31 17.91 9.07 -1.28
C ALA A 31 19.42 9.28 -1.48
N ILE A 32 20.24 9.09 -0.45
CA ILE A 32 21.71 9.22 -0.55
C ILE A 32 22.27 8.21 -1.56
N ILE A 33 21.90 6.92 -1.40
CA ILE A 33 22.42 5.88 -2.28
C ILE A 33 21.98 6.15 -3.72
N LEU A 34 20.72 6.52 -3.95
CA LEU A 34 20.22 6.84 -5.28
C LEU A 34 20.89 8.09 -5.89
N ALA A 35 21.21 9.10 -5.08
CA ALA A 35 21.83 10.35 -5.51
C ALA A 35 23.27 10.19 -5.99
N PHE A 36 24.03 9.30 -5.34
CA PHE A 36 25.49 9.20 -5.52
C PHE A 36 25.97 7.85 -6.06
N SER A 37 25.06 6.95 -6.43
CA SER A 37 25.40 5.73 -7.18
C SER A 37 24.78 5.73 -8.56
N SER A 38 25.55 5.33 -9.56
CA SER A 38 25.02 5.04 -10.89
C SER A 38 24.18 3.76 -10.88
N PRO A 39 23.29 3.55 -11.86
CA PRO A 39 22.63 2.26 -12.05
C PRO A 39 23.65 1.10 -12.19
N PRO A 40 23.39 -0.07 -11.58
CA PRO A 40 24.27 -1.22 -11.71
C PRO A 40 24.28 -1.72 -13.15
N LYS A 41 25.47 -2.02 -13.67
CA LYS A 41 25.63 -2.72 -14.96
C LYS A 41 25.44 -4.22 -14.73
N GLY A 42 24.27 -4.74 -15.09
CA GLY A 42 23.94 -6.16 -14.87
C GLY A 42 23.75 -6.52 -13.39
N LEU A 43 23.85 -7.81 -13.07
CA LEU A 43 23.65 -8.33 -11.72
C LEU A 43 24.96 -8.26 -10.90
N ASN A 44 25.36 -7.06 -10.48
CA ASN A 44 26.46 -6.87 -9.54
C ASN A 44 25.93 -6.76 -8.11
N LEU A 45 25.89 -7.87 -7.39
CA LEU A 45 25.35 -7.95 -6.02
C LEU A 45 26.16 -7.13 -5.00
N LEU A 46 27.42 -6.77 -5.31
CA LEU A 46 28.26 -5.93 -4.44
C LEU A 46 28.13 -4.43 -4.76
N HIS A 47 27.32 -4.07 -5.75
CA HIS A 47 27.11 -2.68 -6.11
C HIS A 47 26.42 -1.91 -4.96
N PRO A 48 26.74 -0.61 -4.73
CA PRO A 48 26.19 0.16 -3.60
C PRO A 48 24.66 0.12 -3.47
N ARG A 49 23.93 0.07 -4.59
CA ARG A 49 22.47 -0.08 -4.59
C ARG A 49 21.99 -1.43 -4.04
N PHE A 50 22.68 -2.53 -4.36
CA PHE A 50 22.33 -3.85 -3.80
C PHE A 50 22.70 -3.93 -2.31
N LEU A 51 23.86 -3.39 -1.93
CA LEU A 51 24.25 -3.29 -0.52
C LEU A 51 23.23 -2.48 0.30
N GLY A 52 22.75 -1.36 -0.23
CA GLY A 52 21.67 -0.58 0.38
C GLY A 52 20.39 -1.38 0.60
N PHE A 53 19.99 -2.17 -0.39
CA PHE A 53 18.85 -3.08 -0.26
C PHE A 53 19.08 -4.14 0.83
N TYR A 54 20.26 -4.76 0.88
CA TYR A 54 20.57 -5.77 1.90
C TYR A 54 20.58 -5.19 3.30
N VAL A 55 21.16 -3.99 3.50
CA VAL A 55 21.14 -3.32 4.80
C VAL A 55 19.70 -3.04 5.25
N SER A 56 18.86 -2.51 4.36
CA SER A 56 17.44 -2.26 4.68
C SER A 56 16.69 -3.58 4.96
N LEU A 57 16.94 -4.63 4.17
CA LEU A 57 16.32 -5.93 4.38
C LEU A 57 16.72 -6.57 5.72
N ILE A 58 18.00 -6.52 6.07
CA ILE A 58 18.51 -7.00 7.36
C ILE A 58 17.85 -6.22 8.49
N PHE A 59 17.79 -4.89 8.37
CA PHE A 59 17.21 -4.04 9.40
C PHE A 59 15.70 -4.29 9.57
N PHE A 60 14.98 -4.43 8.47
CA PHE A 60 13.57 -4.84 8.46
C PHE A 60 13.37 -6.19 9.16
N TRP A 61 14.26 -7.16 8.92
CA TRP A 61 14.18 -8.48 9.54
C TRP A 61 14.46 -8.42 11.05
N LEU A 62 15.50 -7.67 11.46
CA LEU A 62 15.82 -7.44 12.87
C LEU A 62 14.67 -6.72 13.59
N GLU A 63 14.10 -5.71 12.97
CA GLU A 63 12.93 -4.99 13.49
C GLU A 63 11.70 -5.89 13.63
N THR A 64 11.42 -6.71 12.63
CA THR A 64 10.21 -7.55 12.64
C THR A 64 10.31 -8.66 13.68
N PHE A 65 11.47 -9.30 13.83
CA PHE A 65 11.60 -10.57 14.55
C PHE A 65 12.44 -10.51 15.82
N TYR A 66 13.30 -9.50 16.01
CA TYR A 66 14.26 -9.46 17.12
C TYR A 66 14.05 -8.28 18.07
N LEU A 67 13.89 -7.07 17.54
CA LEU A 67 13.75 -5.86 18.34
C LEU A 67 12.53 -5.84 19.28
N PRO A 68 11.36 -6.41 18.94
CA PRO A 68 10.22 -6.45 19.84
C PRO A 68 10.52 -7.23 21.14
N GLY A 69 11.33 -8.29 21.06
CA GLY A 69 11.76 -9.07 22.22
C GLY A 69 12.85 -8.39 23.05
N ILE A 70 13.74 -7.62 22.40
CA ILE A 70 14.89 -6.96 23.07
C ILE A 70 14.48 -5.68 23.79
N LEU A 71 13.63 -4.87 23.16
CA LEU A 71 13.29 -3.54 23.66
C LEU A 71 12.18 -3.57 24.71
N SER A 72 11.70 -4.76 25.11
CA SER A 72 10.55 -4.94 26.02
C SER A 72 9.39 -4.01 25.67
N LEU A 73 9.24 -3.72 24.37
CA LEU A 73 8.32 -2.70 23.90
C LEU A 73 6.92 -3.17 24.28
N GLN A 74 6.32 -2.46 25.24
CA GLN A 74 5.01 -2.77 25.78
C GLN A 74 4.03 -2.99 24.62
N PRO A 75 3.38 -4.16 24.53
CA PRO A 75 2.28 -4.38 23.60
C PRO A 75 1.21 -3.33 23.90
N GLY A 76 1.07 -2.30 23.07
CA GLY A 76 0.32 -1.14 23.55
C GLY A 76 0.04 0.00 22.58
N SER A 77 0.82 0.18 21.51
CA SER A 77 0.52 1.22 20.53
C SER A 77 0.33 0.62 19.14
N THR A 78 -0.80 0.94 18.51
CA THR A 78 -1.10 0.63 17.10
C THR A 78 -0.01 1.11 16.13
N ILE A 79 0.80 2.09 16.55
CA ILE A 79 1.95 2.60 15.80
C ILE A 79 3.09 1.57 15.77
N GLN A 80 3.33 0.84 16.86
CA GLN A 80 4.37 -0.19 16.91
C GLN A 80 4.04 -1.37 15.99
N ASP A 81 2.79 -1.85 16.04
CA ASP A 81 2.27 -2.95 15.22
C ASP A 81 2.32 -2.64 13.71
N SER A 82 2.33 -1.35 13.34
CA SER A 82 2.44 -0.90 11.93
C SER A 82 3.86 -0.59 11.47
N THR A 83 4.86 -0.59 12.35
CA THR A 83 6.25 -0.24 12.00
C THR A 83 6.87 -1.17 10.96
N PRO A 84 6.81 -2.50 11.11
CA PRO A 84 7.32 -3.42 10.09
C PRO A 84 6.63 -3.22 8.75
N MET A 85 5.33 -2.92 8.75
CA MET A 85 4.59 -2.63 7.51
C MET A 85 5.08 -1.33 6.84
N LEU A 86 5.33 -0.28 7.63
CA LEU A 86 5.86 1.00 7.14
C LEU A 86 7.30 0.84 6.61
N HIS A 87 8.17 0.09 7.29
CA HIS A 87 9.52 -0.17 6.80
C HIS A 87 9.48 -1.04 5.53
N GLY A 88 8.67 -2.10 5.52
CA GLY A 88 8.44 -2.94 4.35
C GLY A 88 8.01 -2.14 3.12
N PHE A 89 7.18 -1.11 3.32
CA PHE A 89 6.80 -0.16 2.28
C PHE A 89 8.00 0.49 1.59
N TRP A 90 8.89 1.10 2.36
CA TRP A 90 10.05 1.79 1.82
C TRP A 90 11.12 0.83 1.28
N LEU A 91 11.20 -0.39 1.83
CA LEU A 91 12.07 -1.44 1.32
C LEU A 91 11.66 -1.90 -0.10
N TRP A 92 10.38 -2.16 -0.37
CA TRP A 92 9.97 -2.48 -1.75
C TRP A 92 10.04 -1.25 -2.65
N LYS A 93 9.77 -0.05 -2.12
CA LYS A 93 9.95 1.17 -2.90
C LYS A 93 11.40 1.32 -3.37
N TYR A 94 12.35 1.02 -2.49
CA TYR A 94 13.77 0.96 -2.84
C TYR A 94 14.06 -0.10 -3.91
N LEU A 95 13.50 -1.31 -3.77
CA LEU A 95 13.63 -2.37 -4.78
C LEU A 95 13.19 -1.87 -6.17
N ASP A 96 12.05 -1.18 -6.26
CA ASP A 96 11.61 -0.58 -7.51
C ASP A 96 12.57 0.53 -7.97
N ASP A 97 12.76 1.57 -7.17
CA ASP A 97 13.44 2.79 -7.61
C ASP A 97 14.91 2.54 -7.97
N ALA A 98 15.63 1.85 -7.08
CA ALA A 98 17.08 1.73 -7.16
C ALA A 98 17.51 0.56 -8.05
N LEU A 99 16.79 -0.57 -8.00
CA LEU A 99 17.22 -1.84 -8.61
C LEU A 99 16.44 -2.20 -9.88
N LEU A 100 15.11 -2.11 -9.86
CA LEU A 100 14.27 -2.52 -11.00
C LEU A 100 14.14 -1.42 -12.05
N SER A 101 13.58 -0.27 -11.69
CA SER A 101 13.39 0.89 -12.58
C SER A 101 14.68 1.69 -12.78
N GLN A 102 15.63 1.53 -11.86
CA GLN A 102 16.96 2.15 -11.93
C GLN A 102 16.90 3.66 -12.20
N TRP A 103 16.19 4.38 -11.34
CA TRP A 103 16.16 5.83 -11.40
C TRP A 103 17.57 6.40 -11.30
N SER A 104 17.84 7.42 -12.10
CA SER A 104 19.15 8.09 -12.17
C SER A 104 18.95 9.59 -12.35
N PHE A 105 19.75 10.36 -11.61
CA PHE A 105 19.80 11.81 -11.75
C PHE A 105 20.32 12.23 -13.13
N GLU A 106 21.30 11.49 -13.66
CA GLU A 106 21.92 11.76 -14.95
C GLU A 106 20.91 11.66 -16.11
N ALA A 107 20.03 10.67 -16.04
CA ALA A 107 18.94 10.46 -16.99
C ALA A 107 17.66 11.24 -16.64
N ALA A 108 17.58 11.80 -15.42
CA ALA A 108 16.41 12.43 -14.84
C ALA A 108 15.13 11.56 -14.96
N GLY A 109 15.29 10.26 -14.73
CA GLY A 109 14.20 9.28 -14.77
C GLY A 109 14.66 7.82 -14.69
N PRO A 110 13.74 6.84 -14.90
CA PRO A 110 14.05 5.42 -14.94
C PRO A 110 14.84 5.05 -16.19
N THR A 111 15.83 4.17 -16.00
CA THR A 111 16.75 3.73 -17.06
C THR A 111 16.60 2.24 -17.41
N SER A 112 15.71 1.53 -16.71
CA SER A 112 15.47 0.10 -16.89
C SER A 112 13.98 -0.21 -17.00
N GLU A 113 13.64 -1.12 -17.92
CA GLU A 113 12.27 -1.61 -18.11
C GLU A 113 11.86 -2.67 -17.08
N LEU A 114 12.77 -3.19 -16.24
CA LEU A 114 12.50 -4.33 -15.35
C LEU A 114 11.33 -4.05 -14.39
N GLY A 115 11.23 -2.81 -13.89
CA GLY A 115 10.12 -2.39 -13.04
C GLY A 115 8.81 -2.12 -13.80
N GLY A 116 8.80 -2.18 -15.13
CA GLY A 116 7.61 -1.92 -15.94
C GLY A 116 7.29 -0.43 -16.16
N LEU A 117 8.17 0.50 -15.78
CA LEU A 117 8.10 1.89 -16.26
C LEU A 117 8.69 2.00 -17.67
N ALA A 118 8.15 2.94 -18.45
CA ALA A 118 8.79 3.34 -19.69
C ALA A 118 10.13 4.02 -19.38
N ILE A 119 11.20 3.61 -20.05
CA ILE A 119 12.52 4.23 -19.89
C ILE A 119 12.54 5.65 -20.47
N VAL A 120 13.39 6.50 -19.91
CA VAL A 120 13.66 7.83 -20.48
C VAL A 120 14.15 7.69 -21.94
N PRO A 121 13.56 8.41 -22.91
CA PRO A 121 14.04 8.40 -24.30
C PRO A 121 15.46 8.95 -24.40
N LYS A 122 16.35 8.25 -25.13
CA LYS A 122 17.76 8.65 -25.30
C LYS A 122 17.97 10.05 -25.89
N ASN A 123 16.98 10.60 -26.61
CA ASN A 123 17.06 11.89 -27.30
C ASN A 123 16.17 12.97 -26.66
N GLY A 124 15.50 12.68 -25.54
CA GLY A 124 14.65 13.66 -24.86
C GLY A 124 15.50 14.66 -24.09
N LYS A 125 15.29 15.97 -24.30
CA LYS A 125 15.78 17.00 -23.38
C LYS A 125 15.04 16.85 -22.05
N VAL A 126 15.55 16.02 -21.14
CA VAL A 126 15.01 15.99 -19.78
C VAL A 126 15.60 17.15 -19.00
N VAL A 127 14.73 17.99 -18.46
CA VAL A 127 15.11 19.14 -17.63
C VAL A 127 15.66 18.60 -16.31
N ARG A 128 16.97 18.81 -16.08
CA ARG A 128 17.58 18.51 -14.78
C ARG A 128 17.04 19.47 -13.73
N VAL A 129 16.62 18.95 -12.58
CA VAL A 129 16.22 19.78 -11.44
C VAL A 129 17.48 20.19 -10.67
N GLY A 130 18.14 21.24 -11.17
CA GLY A 130 19.36 21.79 -10.58
C GLY A 130 20.63 20.99 -10.90
N ASP A 131 21.78 21.57 -10.55
CA ASP A 131 23.10 20.99 -10.76
C ASP A 131 23.83 20.67 -9.45
N GLY A 132 24.85 19.81 -9.52
CA GLY A 132 25.70 19.45 -8.38
C GLY A 132 25.04 18.54 -7.33
N TRP A 133 25.63 18.48 -6.14
CA TRP A 133 25.23 17.56 -5.07
C TRP A 133 23.84 17.87 -4.50
N LYS A 134 23.45 19.15 -4.43
CA LYS A 134 22.11 19.56 -3.97
C LYS A 134 21.01 19.11 -4.93
N GLY A 135 21.23 19.27 -6.24
CA GLY A 135 20.31 18.80 -7.28
C GLY A 135 20.11 17.29 -7.22
N ARG A 136 21.21 16.52 -7.05
CA ARG A 136 21.17 15.06 -6.89
C ARG A 136 20.33 14.60 -5.69
N LEU A 137 20.54 15.22 -4.53
CA LEU A 137 19.79 14.89 -3.32
C LEU A 137 18.32 15.26 -3.45
N MET A 138 18.00 16.45 -3.97
CA MET A 138 16.61 16.88 -4.14
C MET A 138 15.86 16.01 -5.14
N PHE A 139 16.49 15.67 -6.27
CA PHE A 139 15.94 14.71 -7.23
C PHE A 139 15.67 13.36 -6.56
N SER A 140 16.68 12.82 -5.88
CA SER A 140 16.57 11.47 -5.31
C SER A 140 15.57 11.41 -4.18
N PHE A 141 15.51 12.43 -3.32
CA PHE A 141 14.50 12.55 -2.27
C PHE A 141 13.09 12.53 -2.87
N ARG A 142 12.83 13.33 -3.91
CA ARG A 142 11.54 13.33 -4.62
C ARG A 142 11.19 11.95 -5.18
N VAL A 143 12.16 11.26 -5.79
CA VAL A 143 11.94 9.91 -6.33
C VAL A 143 11.58 8.93 -5.21
N VAL A 144 12.36 8.90 -4.13
CA VAL A 144 12.14 7.90 -3.07
C VAL A 144 10.90 8.21 -2.24
N SER A 145 10.51 9.48 -2.05
CA SER A 145 9.36 9.88 -1.22
C SER A 145 8.02 9.82 -1.95
N GLU A 146 8.00 9.73 -3.28
CA GLU A 146 6.78 9.72 -4.09
C GLU A 146 6.61 8.36 -4.78
N ALA A 147 5.51 7.67 -4.50
CA ALA A 147 5.21 6.36 -5.08
C ALA A 147 4.33 6.38 -6.34
N ARG A 148 3.67 7.51 -6.59
CA ARG A 148 2.76 7.71 -7.72
C ARG A 148 3.36 8.60 -8.81
N PHE A 149 4.55 9.15 -8.61
CA PHE A 149 5.26 10.03 -9.56
C PHE A 149 4.37 11.10 -10.20
N ILE A 150 3.51 11.71 -9.39
CA ILE A 150 2.51 12.67 -9.84
C ILE A 150 3.19 13.87 -10.51
N GLY A 151 2.58 14.38 -11.59
CA GLY A 151 3.15 15.48 -12.35
C GLY A 151 4.30 15.07 -13.29
N THR A 152 4.64 13.78 -13.36
CA THR A 152 5.61 13.24 -14.31
C THR A 152 4.93 12.35 -15.36
N PRO A 153 5.61 12.02 -16.49
CA PRO A 153 5.11 11.05 -17.47
C PRO A 153 4.88 9.63 -16.91
N TRP A 154 5.41 9.32 -15.72
CA TRP A 154 5.30 8.01 -15.09
C TRP A 154 4.15 7.91 -14.07
N ALA A 155 3.33 8.95 -13.95
CA ALA A 155 2.17 8.93 -13.08
C ALA A 155 1.17 7.83 -13.50
N PRO A 156 0.48 7.17 -12.55
CA PRO A 156 -0.53 6.18 -12.89
C PRO A 156 -1.69 6.84 -13.67
N PRO A 157 -2.37 6.08 -14.55
CA PRO A 157 -3.53 6.60 -15.26
C PRO A 157 -4.66 6.94 -14.28
N GLY A 158 -5.42 8.00 -14.56
CA GLY A 158 -6.59 8.38 -13.77
C GLY A 158 -6.31 9.27 -12.55
N VAL A 159 -5.10 9.83 -12.41
CA VAL A 159 -4.85 10.90 -11.44
C VAL A 159 -5.75 12.10 -11.80
N PRO A 160 -6.56 12.62 -10.85
CA PRO A 160 -7.43 13.76 -11.11
C PRO A 160 -6.67 14.96 -11.68
N LYS A 161 -7.35 15.82 -12.46
CA LYS A 161 -6.75 17.08 -12.93
C LYS A 161 -6.42 17.95 -11.71
N ARG A 162 -5.26 18.61 -11.75
CA ARG A 162 -4.76 19.52 -10.71
C ARG A 162 -5.83 20.56 -10.36
N THR A 163 -6.33 20.54 -9.13
CA THR A 163 -7.18 21.60 -8.60
C THR A 163 -6.29 22.67 -7.97
N VAL A 164 -6.36 23.90 -8.46
CA VAL A 164 -5.64 25.03 -7.87
C VAL A 164 -6.47 25.55 -6.69
N THR A 165 -6.24 24.98 -5.51
CA THR A 165 -6.80 25.48 -4.25
C THR A 165 -5.75 26.31 -3.52
N GLY A 166 -6.14 27.40 -2.88
CA GLY A 166 -5.22 28.19 -2.06
C GLY A 166 -4.65 27.37 -0.89
N LYS A 167 -3.41 27.65 -0.45
CA LYS A 167 -2.76 26.92 0.66
C LYS A 167 -3.68 26.82 1.88
N TRP A 168 -4.21 27.95 2.34
CA TRP A 168 -5.02 28.02 3.55
C TRP A 168 -6.40 27.39 3.40
N GLU A 169 -7.02 27.52 2.23
CA GLU A 169 -8.28 26.86 1.89
C GLU A 169 -8.12 25.33 1.91
N TRP A 170 -7.06 24.84 1.25
CA TRP A 170 -6.73 23.41 1.26
C TRP A 170 -6.44 22.90 2.67
N MET A 171 -5.67 23.65 3.47
CA MET A 171 -5.38 23.27 4.86
C MET A 171 -6.66 23.23 5.70
N GLY A 172 -7.50 24.27 5.64
CA GLY A 172 -8.76 24.33 6.38
C GLY A 172 -9.71 23.18 6.04
N TRP A 173 -9.86 22.89 4.74
CA TRP A 173 -10.64 21.74 4.27
C TRP A 173 -10.09 20.41 4.81
N ASN A 174 -8.78 20.20 4.71
CA ASN A 174 -8.16 18.96 5.16
C ASN A 174 -8.20 18.77 6.68
N ILE A 175 -8.12 19.86 7.46
CA ILE A 175 -8.31 19.81 8.92
C ILE A 175 -9.75 19.38 9.24
N GLY A 176 -10.75 20.00 8.62
CA GLY A 176 -12.15 19.65 8.82
C GLY A 176 -12.45 18.18 8.48
N VAL A 177 -11.95 17.72 7.33
CA VAL A 177 -12.08 16.31 6.90
C VAL A 177 -11.35 15.36 7.87
N ALA A 178 -10.14 15.70 8.30
CA ALA A 178 -9.38 14.88 9.23
C ALA A 178 -10.09 14.72 10.59
N LEU A 179 -10.70 15.79 11.10
CA LEU A 179 -11.52 15.74 12.32
C LEU A 179 -12.76 14.85 12.13
N GLY A 180 -13.45 14.98 10.99
CA GLY A 180 -14.57 14.11 10.64
C GLY A 180 -14.16 12.63 10.56
N TYR A 181 -13.02 12.32 9.93
CA TYR A 181 -12.47 10.97 9.87
C TYR A 181 -12.06 10.42 11.23
N ALA A 182 -11.47 11.24 12.10
CA ALA A 182 -11.16 10.83 13.47
C ALA A 182 -12.44 10.47 14.26
N PHE A 183 -13.51 11.26 14.11
CA PHE A 183 -14.81 10.97 14.72
C PHE A 183 -15.42 9.67 14.19
N VAL A 184 -15.47 9.49 12.86
CA VAL A 184 -15.98 8.28 12.22
C VAL A 184 -15.19 7.05 12.67
N ARG A 185 -13.85 7.14 12.67
CA ARG A 185 -12.98 6.07 13.15
C ARG A 185 -13.33 5.68 14.58
N SER A 186 -13.41 6.64 15.50
CA SER A 186 -13.73 6.36 16.91
C SER A 186 -15.08 5.64 17.08
N THR A 187 -16.06 5.98 16.23
CA THR A 187 -17.40 5.39 16.29
C THR A 187 -17.42 3.98 15.74
N LEU A 188 -16.75 3.74 14.60
CA LEU A 188 -16.65 2.40 14.01
C LEU A 188 -15.80 1.46 14.86
N GLU A 189 -14.73 1.95 15.50
CA GLU A 189 -13.90 1.15 16.42
C GLU A 189 -14.72 0.67 17.61
N ARG A 190 -15.50 1.55 18.26
CA ARG A 190 -16.45 1.16 19.32
C ARG A 190 -17.44 0.09 18.86
N TRP A 191 -17.95 0.22 17.63
CA TRP A 191 -18.90 -0.75 17.09
C TRP A 191 -18.26 -2.12 16.76
N LEU A 192 -17.06 -2.14 16.17
CA LEU A 192 -16.35 -3.39 15.85
C LEU A 192 -15.86 -4.12 17.09
N LEU A 193 -15.34 -3.36 18.06
CA LEU A 193 -14.66 -3.94 19.22
C LEU A 193 -15.58 -4.13 20.41
N GLY A 194 -16.75 -3.48 20.43
CA GLY A 194 -17.76 -3.62 21.47
C GLY A 194 -18.33 -5.04 21.62
N GLU A 195 -18.98 -5.27 22.76
CA GLU A 195 -19.60 -6.55 23.13
C GLU A 195 -20.75 -6.97 22.20
N TYR A 196 -21.37 -6.01 21.52
CA TYR A 196 -22.56 -6.21 20.67
C TYR A 196 -22.27 -6.70 19.23
N ASN A 197 -21.01 -7.00 18.87
CA ASN A 197 -20.71 -7.53 17.53
C ASN A 197 -20.64 -9.08 17.54
N PRO A 198 -21.70 -9.78 17.11
CA PRO A 198 -21.77 -11.25 17.17
C PRO A 198 -20.92 -11.94 16.10
N VAL A 199 -20.30 -11.21 15.16
CA VAL A 199 -19.43 -11.83 14.14
C VAL A 199 -18.19 -12.45 14.78
N VAL A 200 -17.86 -12.06 16.02
CA VAL A 200 -16.78 -12.70 16.75
C VAL A 200 -17.10 -14.16 17.13
N SER A 201 -18.36 -14.60 17.08
CA SER A 201 -18.78 -15.97 17.44
C SER A 201 -19.34 -16.80 16.28
N LEU A 202 -19.58 -16.23 15.09
CA LEU A 202 -20.15 -16.95 13.94
C LEU A 202 -19.12 -17.23 12.83
N LEU A 203 -18.36 -18.31 13.00
CA LEU A 203 -17.68 -19.01 11.89
C LEU A 203 -18.44 -20.31 11.56
N GLY A 204 -19.78 -20.21 11.39
CA GLY A 204 -20.62 -21.30 10.92
C GLY A 204 -20.72 -21.35 9.40
N MET A 205 -20.91 -22.56 8.83
CA MET A 205 -21.18 -22.76 7.40
C MET A 205 -22.67 -22.58 7.02
N VAL A 206 -23.58 -22.47 7.99
CA VAL A 206 -25.02 -22.27 7.78
C VAL A 206 -25.37 -20.82 8.06
N ILE A 207 -25.52 -20.03 7.00
CA ILE A 207 -25.70 -18.58 7.10
C ILE A 207 -27.18 -18.24 7.17
N GLY A 208 -27.65 -17.84 8.36
CA GLY A 208 -28.94 -17.17 8.49
C GLY A 208 -28.89 -15.74 7.90
N ASN A 209 -30.04 -15.17 7.52
CA ASN A 209 -30.11 -13.79 7.00
C ASN A 209 -29.49 -12.76 7.96
N GLU A 210 -29.67 -12.96 9.27
CA GLU A 210 -29.10 -12.11 10.31
C GLU A 210 -27.57 -12.21 10.35
N GLU A 211 -27.02 -13.42 10.30
CA GLU A 211 -25.56 -13.63 10.24
C GLU A 211 -24.95 -12.93 9.02
N LEU A 212 -25.57 -13.06 7.84
CA LEU A 212 -25.09 -12.40 6.64
C LEU A 212 -25.06 -10.88 6.82
N ALA A 213 -26.12 -10.29 7.39
CA ALA A 213 -26.20 -8.86 7.64
C ALA A 213 -25.10 -8.40 8.62
N TYR A 214 -24.89 -9.12 9.72
CA TYR A 214 -23.82 -8.82 10.68
C TYR A 214 -22.43 -8.94 10.06
N ARG A 215 -22.19 -9.99 9.26
CA ARG A 215 -20.92 -10.21 8.55
C ARG A 215 -20.63 -9.09 7.56
N VAL A 216 -21.62 -8.73 6.74
CA VAL A 216 -21.50 -7.61 5.78
C VAL A 216 -21.22 -6.31 6.53
N GLY A 217 -22.02 -5.98 7.56
CA GLY A 217 -21.80 -4.79 8.38
C GLY A 217 -20.40 -4.76 8.98
N THR A 218 -19.90 -5.90 9.46
CA THR A 218 -18.58 -5.99 10.12
C THR A 218 -17.46 -5.76 9.16
N VAL A 219 -17.49 -6.44 8.03
CA VAL A 219 -16.47 -6.28 7.00
C VAL A 219 -16.50 -4.87 6.42
N MET A 220 -17.67 -4.30 6.13
CA MET A 220 -17.75 -2.93 5.59
C MET A 220 -17.24 -1.87 6.58
N SER A 221 -17.55 -2.00 7.87
CA SER A 221 -16.98 -1.13 8.90
C SER A 221 -15.47 -1.29 9.03
N TYR A 222 -14.94 -2.51 8.91
CA TYR A 222 -13.50 -2.76 8.90
C TYR A 222 -12.80 -2.07 7.73
N TYR A 223 -13.34 -2.19 6.50
CA TYR A 223 -12.83 -1.44 5.35
C TYR A 223 -12.94 0.08 5.55
N ALA A 224 -14.04 0.57 6.13
CA ALA A 224 -14.24 1.98 6.41
C ALA A 224 -13.21 2.51 7.41
N ILE A 225 -12.90 1.76 8.48
CA ILE A 225 -11.83 2.12 9.43
C ILE A 225 -10.48 2.19 8.73
N ILE A 226 -10.14 1.19 7.91
CA ILE A 226 -8.87 1.21 7.17
C ILE A 226 -8.81 2.42 6.24
N TYR A 227 -9.91 2.69 5.51
CA TYR A 227 -10.02 3.85 4.62
C TYR A 227 -9.75 5.16 5.37
N VAL A 228 -10.49 5.42 6.46
CA VAL A 228 -10.34 6.68 7.21
C VAL A 228 -8.98 6.78 7.90
N SER A 229 -8.40 5.67 8.33
CA SER A 229 -7.08 5.64 8.97
C SER A 229 -5.96 5.98 7.97
N LEU A 230 -6.01 5.40 6.76
CA LEU A 230 -5.04 5.69 5.71
C LEU A 230 -5.17 7.13 5.21
N GLU A 231 -6.39 7.62 5.01
CA GLU A 231 -6.64 9.02 4.64
C GLU A 231 -6.19 9.98 5.74
N LEU A 232 -6.45 9.68 7.02
CA LEU A 232 -6.01 10.51 8.14
C LEU A 232 -4.47 10.59 8.20
N GLY A 233 -3.78 9.47 8.05
CA GLY A 233 -2.32 9.44 7.99
C GLY A 233 -1.77 10.26 6.80
N TYR A 234 -2.29 10.01 5.61
CA TYR A 234 -1.87 10.72 4.39
C TYR A 234 -2.13 12.24 4.48
N ARG A 235 -3.30 12.66 4.95
CA ARG A 235 -3.63 14.09 5.11
C ARG A 235 -2.81 14.75 6.21
N SER A 236 -2.50 14.04 7.29
CA SER A 236 -1.65 14.57 8.36
C SER A 236 -0.24 14.87 7.84
N MET A 237 0.34 13.96 7.07
CA MET A 237 1.61 14.20 6.38
C MET A 237 1.51 15.41 5.45
N GLY A 238 0.41 15.53 4.70
CA GLY A 238 0.20 16.67 3.81
C GLY A 238 0.05 18.01 4.50
N LEU A 239 -0.70 18.06 5.59
CA LEU A 239 -0.83 19.26 6.41
C LEU A 239 0.52 19.71 6.97
N ILE A 240 1.34 18.77 7.44
CA ILE A 240 2.70 19.06 7.95
C ILE A 240 3.59 19.56 6.81
N SER A 241 3.67 18.83 5.68
CA SER A 241 4.55 19.19 4.57
C SER A 241 4.15 20.51 3.90
N VAL A 242 2.86 20.77 3.69
CA VAL A 242 2.36 22.03 3.13
C VAL A 242 2.49 23.18 4.13
N GLY A 243 2.23 22.92 5.41
CA GLY A 243 2.41 23.88 6.49
C GLY A 243 3.84 24.41 6.55
N LEU A 244 4.82 23.49 6.56
CA LEU A 244 6.26 23.76 6.57
C LEU A 244 6.83 24.26 5.24
N GLY A 245 6.04 24.29 4.16
CA GLY A 245 6.50 24.73 2.84
C GLY A 245 7.44 23.75 2.13
N ILE A 246 7.41 22.47 2.52
CA ILE A 246 8.20 21.39 1.89
C ILE A 246 7.59 21.01 0.54
N THR A 247 6.25 20.99 0.47
CA THR A 247 5.46 20.65 -0.72
C THR A 247 4.33 21.65 -0.90
N GLU A 248 3.79 21.75 -2.10
CA GLU A 248 2.65 22.58 -2.43
C GLU A 248 1.33 21.80 -2.27
N ALA A 249 0.24 22.51 -1.92
CA ALA A 249 -1.06 21.89 -1.65
C ALA A 249 -1.59 21.02 -2.81
N HIS A 250 -1.29 21.40 -4.05
CA HIS A 250 -1.75 20.71 -5.24
C HIS A 250 -0.97 19.42 -5.54
N GLU A 251 0.11 19.12 -4.81
CA GLU A 251 0.86 17.86 -4.94
C GLU A 251 0.17 16.71 -4.17
N TRP A 252 -0.76 17.04 -3.27
CA TRP A 252 -1.44 16.09 -2.38
C TRP A 252 -2.76 15.59 -2.98
N PHE A 253 -2.66 14.68 -3.94
CA PHE A 253 -3.83 14.06 -4.58
C PHE A 253 -4.47 12.98 -3.70
N PRO A 254 -5.80 12.81 -3.73
CA PRO A 254 -6.52 11.80 -2.97
C PRO A 254 -5.89 10.41 -3.09
N LEU A 255 -5.86 9.68 -1.97
CA LEU A 255 -5.22 8.38 -1.89
C LEU A 255 -6.11 7.28 -2.50
N PHE A 256 -7.41 7.49 -2.44
CA PHE A 256 -8.44 6.65 -3.01
C PHE A 256 -9.05 7.31 -4.25
N GLY A 257 -9.50 6.46 -5.18
CA GLY A 257 -10.35 6.91 -6.28
C GLY A 257 -11.79 7.16 -5.83
N SER A 258 -12.69 7.32 -6.80
CA SER A 258 -14.11 7.47 -6.49
C SER A 258 -14.72 6.13 -6.09
N VAL A 259 -15.45 6.10 -4.95
CA VAL A 259 -16.21 4.92 -4.52
C VAL A 259 -17.26 4.49 -5.56
N PHE A 260 -17.70 5.42 -6.41
CA PHE A 260 -18.62 5.13 -7.50
C PHE A 260 -17.98 4.31 -8.64
N GLU A 261 -16.65 4.19 -8.69
CA GLU A 261 -15.96 3.31 -9.63
C GLU A 261 -15.81 1.87 -9.12
N ALA A 262 -16.05 1.61 -7.83
CA ALA A 262 -16.02 0.27 -7.24
C ALA A 262 -17.30 -0.52 -7.61
N ARG A 263 -17.35 -1.02 -8.85
CA ARG A 263 -18.46 -1.79 -9.44
C ARG A 263 -18.14 -3.29 -9.58
N GLY A 264 -17.06 -3.74 -8.95
CA GLY A 264 -16.56 -5.12 -8.98
C GLY A 264 -15.18 -5.17 -8.32
N VAL A 265 -14.67 -6.38 -8.04
CA VAL A 265 -13.37 -6.70 -7.44
C VAL A 265 -12.24 -6.04 -8.25
N ARG A 266 -12.25 -6.18 -9.58
CA ARG A 266 -11.21 -5.56 -10.43
C ARG A 266 -11.16 -4.04 -10.29
N SER A 267 -12.31 -3.37 -10.29
CA SER A 267 -12.35 -1.90 -10.25
C SER A 267 -12.20 -1.35 -8.83
N PHE A 268 -12.60 -2.12 -7.81
CA PHE A 268 -12.31 -1.82 -6.41
C PHE A 268 -10.80 -1.71 -6.20
N TRP A 269 -10.03 -2.76 -6.49
CA TRP A 269 -8.57 -2.74 -6.32
C TRP A 269 -7.86 -1.83 -7.34
N GLY A 270 -8.35 -1.80 -8.59
CA GLY A 270 -7.67 -1.14 -9.69
C GLY A 270 -7.99 0.35 -9.88
N ARG A 271 -9.00 0.90 -9.20
CA ARG A 271 -9.40 2.31 -9.35
C ARG A 271 -9.70 2.99 -8.02
N PHE A 272 -10.40 2.31 -7.11
CA PHE A 272 -10.84 2.91 -5.87
C PHE A 272 -9.83 2.77 -4.73
N TRP A 273 -9.44 1.54 -4.38
CA TRP A 273 -8.73 1.22 -3.15
C TRP A 273 -7.27 1.68 -3.15
N HIS A 274 -6.85 2.41 -2.11
CA HIS A 274 -5.47 2.82 -1.76
C HIS A 274 -4.43 2.75 -2.90
N GLN A 275 -4.37 3.79 -3.75
CA GLN A 275 -3.57 3.77 -4.98
C GLN A 275 -2.06 3.93 -4.75
N LEU A 276 -1.61 4.25 -3.54
CA LEU A 276 -0.18 4.43 -3.22
C LEU A 276 0.61 3.12 -3.33
N SER A 277 0.00 1.97 -2.98
CA SER A 277 0.68 0.67 -3.00
C SER A 277 0.76 0.03 -4.40
N ARG A 278 0.00 0.57 -5.38
CA ARG A 278 -0.12 -0.02 -6.71
C ARG A 278 1.22 -0.24 -7.39
N ARG A 279 2.08 0.79 -7.37
CA ARG A 279 3.39 0.74 -8.01
C ARG A 279 4.30 -0.27 -7.30
N ILE A 280 4.28 -0.22 -5.98
CA ILE A 280 5.18 -0.97 -5.12
C ILE A 280 4.99 -2.48 -5.26
N HIS A 281 3.76 -2.94 -5.49
CA HIS A 281 3.49 -4.35 -5.76
C HIS A 281 3.62 -4.71 -7.25
N SER A 282 3.32 -3.78 -8.16
CA SER A 282 3.38 -4.06 -9.61
C SER A 282 4.80 -4.11 -10.16
N ALA A 283 5.75 -3.34 -9.64
CA ALA A 283 7.13 -3.39 -10.11
C ALA A 283 7.80 -4.78 -9.97
N PRO A 284 7.83 -5.42 -8.79
CA PRO A 284 8.38 -6.76 -8.64
C PRO A 284 7.54 -7.81 -9.39
N ALA A 285 6.21 -7.67 -9.42
CA ALA A 285 5.35 -8.57 -10.20
C ALA A 285 5.64 -8.50 -11.71
N SER A 286 5.90 -7.30 -12.24
CA SER A 286 6.29 -7.07 -13.64
C SER A 286 7.63 -7.74 -13.94
N PHE A 287 8.61 -7.55 -13.07
CA PHE A 287 9.92 -8.19 -13.19
C PHE A 287 9.79 -9.72 -13.27
N ILE A 288 9.08 -10.32 -12.33
CA ILE A 288 8.89 -11.77 -12.30
C ILE A 288 8.13 -12.26 -13.55
N THR A 289 7.02 -11.59 -13.91
CA THR A 289 6.18 -12.02 -15.04
C THR A 289 6.93 -11.97 -16.37
N TYR A 290 7.61 -10.85 -16.66
CA TYR A 290 8.12 -10.58 -18.00
C TYR A 290 9.61 -10.86 -18.17
N HIS A 291 10.39 -10.87 -17.10
CA HIS A 291 11.84 -11.05 -17.17
C HIS A 291 12.32 -12.36 -16.56
N VAL A 292 11.67 -12.85 -15.49
CA VAL A 292 11.98 -14.17 -14.91
C VAL A 292 11.23 -15.28 -15.66
N LEU A 293 9.90 -15.19 -15.73
CA LEU A 293 9.05 -16.19 -16.40
C LEU A 293 8.98 -16.00 -17.92
N ARG A 294 9.45 -14.85 -18.43
CA ARG A 294 9.51 -14.52 -19.87
C ARG A 294 8.17 -14.63 -20.58
N LEU A 295 7.07 -14.32 -19.89
CA LEU A 295 5.74 -14.34 -20.49
C LEU A 295 5.56 -13.18 -21.47
N PRO A 296 4.77 -13.33 -22.55
CA PRO A 296 4.58 -12.29 -23.55
C PRO A 296 3.79 -11.08 -23.00
N LYS A 297 4.24 -9.85 -23.29
CA LYS A 297 3.64 -8.61 -22.77
C LYS A 297 2.25 -8.28 -23.36
N LYS A 298 1.95 -8.69 -24.59
CA LYS A 298 0.70 -8.34 -25.29
C LYS A 298 -0.17 -9.57 -25.54
N GLY A 299 -1.49 -9.40 -25.45
CA GLY A 299 -2.49 -10.39 -25.85
C GLY A 299 -2.61 -11.67 -25.00
N SER A 300 -1.73 -11.86 -24.01
CA SER A 300 -1.70 -13.09 -23.21
C SER A 300 -2.50 -12.97 -21.92
N LEU A 301 -3.57 -13.77 -21.82
CA LEU A 301 -4.34 -13.94 -20.60
C LEU A 301 -3.49 -14.52 -19.47
N VAL A 302 -2.58 -15.46 -19.80
CA VAL A 302 -1.65 -16.04 -18.83
C VAL A 302 -0.79 -14.92 -18.21
N SER A 303 -0.19 -14.06 -19.03
CA SER A 303 0.62 -12.94 -18.54
C SER A 303 -0.18 -11.99 -17.64
N ARG A 304 -1.41 -11.64 -18.06
CA ARG A 304 -2.30 -10.74 -17.30
C ARG A 304 -2.63 -11.32 -15.92
N TYR A 305 -2.98 -12.60 -15.86
CA TYR A 305 -3.39 -13.24 -14.61
C TYR A 305 -2.21 -13.65 -13.73
N THR A 306 -1.07 -14.03 -14.30
CA THR A 306 0.19 -14.22 -13.55
C THR A 306 0.61 -12.91 -12.90
N MET A 307 0.63 -11.81 -13.66
CA MET A 307 0.92 -10.47 -13.12
C MET A 307 -0.03 -10.11 -11.98
N THR A 308 -1.34 -10.27 -12.20
CA THR A 308 -2.36 -9.95 -11.19
C THR A 308 -2.17 -10.78 -9.91
N THR A 309 -1.91 -12.08 -10.05
CA THR A 309 -1.69 -12.98 -8.92
C THR A 309 -0.42 -12.63 -8.15
N LEU A 310 0.67 -12.30 -8.86
CA LEU A 310 1.92 -11.88 -8.22
C LEU A 310 1.80 -10.54 -7.49
N VAL A 311 1.01 -9.59 -8.01
CA VAL A 311 0.69 -8.33 -7.31
C VAL A 311 0.01 -8.63 -5.97
N PHE A 312 -1.02 -9.48 -5.98
CA PHE A 312 -1.73 -9.85 -4.76
C PHE A 312 -0.87 -10.71 -3.82
N THR A 313 -0.04 -11.59 -4.34
CA THR A 313 0.92 -12.38 -3.54
C THR A 313 1.90 -11.45 -2.82
N SER A 314 2.45 -10.46 -3.52
CA SER A 314 3.33 -9.43 -2.94
C SER A 314 2.62 -8.64 -1.82
N SER A 315 1.35 -8.28 -2.03
CA SER A 315 0.54 -7.62 -0.99
C SER A 315 0.27 -8.52 0.21
N GLY A 316 -0.03 -9.80 -0.01
CA GLY A 316 -0.24 -10.79 1.04
C GLY A 316 1.00 -11.02 1.91
N LEU A 317 2.19 -11.07 1.29
CA LEU A 317 3.45 -11.24 2.01
C LEU A 317 3.72 -10.07 2.97
N TRP A 318 3.40 -8.85 2.56
CA TRP A 318 3.50 -7.68 3.44
C TRP A 318 2.56 -7.76 4.64
N HIS A 319 1.30 -8.11 4.42
CA HIS A 319 0.34 -8.26 5.51
C HIS A 319 0.66 -9.45 6.42
N LEU A 320 1.28 -10.51 5.87
CA LEU A 320 1.80 -11.62 6.65
C LEU A 320 2.87 -11.13 7.63
N VAL A 321 3.85 -10.38 7.15
CA VAL A 321 4.90 -9.84 8.01
C VAL A 321 4.32 -8.90 9.08
N GLY A 322 3.37 -8.03 8.72
CA GLY A 322 2.67 -7.17 9.69
C GLY A 322 1.93 -7.97 10.78
N ASN A 323 1.23 -9.04 10.40
CA ASN A 323 0.53 -9.91 11.34
C ASN A 323 1.50 -10.65 12.27
N LEU A 324 2.62 -11.15 11.75
CA LEU A 324 3.66 -11.81 12.54
C LEU A 324 4.34 -10.84 13.51
N GLY A 325 4.67 -9.63 13.06
CA GLY A 325 5.22 -8.57 13.91
C GLY A 325 4.24 -8.14 15.02
N SER A 326 2.95 -8.17 14.72
CA SER A 326 1.85 -7.97 15.67
C SER A 326 1.54 -9.22 16.53
N GLY A 327 2.42 -10.23 16.56
CA GLY A 327 2.31 -11.41 17.43
C GLY A 327 1.21 -12.42 17.06
N ILE A 328 0.57 -12.30 15.89
CA ILE A 328 -0.43 -13.29 15.44
C ILE A 328 0.30 -14.53 14.95
N PRO A 329 0.02 -15.75 15.48
CA PRO A 329 0.70 -16.96 15.07
C PRO A 329 0.53 -17.25 13.58
N PHE A 330 1.60 -17.70 12.90
CA PHE A 330 1.61 -17.99 11.46
C PHE A 330 0.37 -18.76 10.98
N ALA A 331 0.00 -19.82 11.70
CA ALA A 331 -1.15 -20.69 11.42
C ALA A 331 -2.51 -19.98 11.42
N LYS A 332 -2.63 -18.84 12.11
CA LYS A 332 -3.86 -18.04 12.22
C LYS A 332 -3.83 -16.78 11.35
N THR A 333 -2.70 -16.43 10.72
CA THR A 333 -2.56 -15.11 10.10
C THR A 333 -3.53 -14.87 8.95
N GLY A 334 -3.63 -15.78 7.97
CA GLY A 334 -4.60 -15.72 6.86
C GLY A 334 -4.39 -14.74 5.67
N PRO A 335 -3.43 -13.79 5.62
CA PRO A 335 -3.42 -12.78 4.55
C PRO A 335 -3.10 -13.38 3.18
N MET A 336 -2.22 -14.39 3.10
CA MET A 336 -1.90 -15.02 1.81
C MET A 336 -3.14 -15.59 1.14
N ASN A 337 -4.01 -16.27 1.90
CA ASN A 337 -5.26 -16.81 1.38
C ASN A 337 -6.18 -15.68 0.89
N TYR A 338 -6.33 -14.63 1.70
CA TYR A 338 -7.21 -13.51 1.39
C TYR A 338 -6.75 -12.69 0.18
N PHE A 339 -5.46 -12.37 0.07
CA PHE A 339 -4.98 -11.57 -1.06
C PHE A 339 -4.91 -12.40 -2.34
N CYS A 340 -4.40 -13.63 -2.30
CA CYS A 340 -4.31 -14.47 -3.49
C CYS A 340 -5.68 -14.81 -4.08
N ILE A 341 -6.73 -15.02 -3.26
CA ILE A 341 -8.07 -15.30 -3.80
C ILE A 341 -8.65 -14.13 -4.58
N GLN A 342 -8.21 -12.89 -4.36
CA GLN A 342 -8.70 -11.73 -5.13
C GLN A 342 -8.41 -11.85 -6.63
N SER A 343 -7.31 -12.52 -7.03
CA SER A 343 -7.03 -12.75 -8.44
C SER A 343 -8.06 -13.69 -9.07
N LEU A 344 -8.53 -14.70 -8.33
CA LEU A 344 -9.62 -15.57 -8.75
C LEU A 344 -10.94 -14.80 -8.89
N GLY A 345 -11.28 -13.93 -7.94
CA GLY A 345 -12.47 -13.08 -8.03
C GLY A 345 -12.46 -12.24 -9.32
N ILE A 346 -11.31 -11.70 -9.68
CA ILE A 346 -11.12 -10.96 -10.93
C ILE A 346 -11.26 -11.87 -12.18
N MET A 347 -10.73 -13.09 -12.14
CA MET A 347 -10.89 -14.05 -13.25
C MET A 347 -12.36 -14.44 -13.44
N LEU A 348 -13.09 -14.67 -12.35
CA LEU A 348 -14.52 -14.98 -12.37
C LEU A 348 -15.33 -13.82 -12.96
N GLU A 349 -15.02 -12.58 -12.58
CA GLU A 349 -15.64 -11.39 -13.16
C GLU A 349 -15.38 -11.26 -14.66
N ASP A 350 -14.13 -11.42 -15.08
CA ASP A 350 -13.76 -11.33 -16.49
C ASP A 350 -14.43 -12.46 -17.30
N GLY A 351 -14.49 -13.68 -16.74
CA GLY A 351 -15.16 -14.84 -17.35
C GLY A 351 -16.66 -14.65 -17.49
N PHE A 352 -17.33 -14.15 -16.44
CA PHE A 352 -18.76 -13.80 -16.50
C PHE A 352 -19.02 -12.75 -17.58
N GLN A 353 -18.19 -11.70 -17.65
CA GLN A 353 -18.31 -10.67 -18.68
C GLN A 353 -18.12 -11.24 -20.08
N ALA A 354 -17.16 -12.14 -20.28
CA ALA A 354 -16.93 -12.78 -21.58
C ALA A 354 -18.09 -13.69 -22.02
N LEU A 355 -18.77 -14.35 -21.07
CA LEU A 355 -19.91 -15.24 -21.36
C LEU A 355 -21.22 -14.47 -21.61
N VAL A 356 -21.47 -13.41 -20.84
CA VAL A 356 -22.73 -12.64 -20.89
C VAL A 356 -22.69 -11.50 -21.90
N PHE A 357 -21.50 -10.93 -22.12
CA PHE A 357 -21.25 -9.91 -23.15
C PHE A 357 -20.10 -10.36 -24.04
N PRO A 358 -20.27 -11.43 -24.83
CA PRO A 358 -19.25 -11.84 -25.80
C PRO A 358 -18.92 -10.63 -26.67
N SER A 359 -17.63 -10.26 -26.72
CA SER A 359 -17.19 -9.25 -27.67
C SER A 359 -17.37 -9.83 -29.07
N GLU A 360 -18.29 -9.26 -29.87
CA GLU A 360 -18.22 -9.42 -31.32
C GLU A 360 -16.89 -8.82 -31.75
N ASP A 361 -15.99 -9.69 -32.19
CA ASP A 361 -14.61 -9.39 -32.57
C ASP A 361 -14.59 -8.72 -33.96
N ASP A 362 -15.27 -7.58 -34.07
CA ASP A 362 -15.29 -6.75 -35.27
C ASP A 362 -14.38 -5.57 -34.96
N GLY A 363 -13.16 -5.58 -35.53
CA GLY A 363 -11.96 -4.78 -35.18
C GLY A 363 -12.06 -3.25 -35.25
N ARG A 364 -13.20 -2.67 -34.87
CA ARG A 364 -13.37 -1.26 -34.53
C ARG A 364 -13.29 -1.16 -33.01
N GLU A 365 -12.56 -0.15 -32.52
CA GLU A 365 -12.57 0.26 -31.12
C GLU A 365 -14.01 0.61 -30.69
N ASN A 366 -14.81 -0.39 -30.35
CA ASN A 366 -16.14 -0.18 -29.84
C ASN A 366 -15.99 0.41 -28.45
N LYS A 367 -16.38 1.69 -28.31
CA LYS A 367 -16.61 2.35 -27.02
C LYS A 367 -17.36 1.37 -26.14
N LYS A 368 -16.67 0.78 -25.16
CA LYS A 368 -17.27 -0.12 -24.17
C LYS A 368 -18.52 0.57 -23.65
N SER A 369 -19.70 0.12 -24.08
CA SER A 369 -20.98 0.66 -23.64
C SER A 369 -20.96 0.61 -22.12
N GLN A 370 -21.18 1.76 -21.48
CA GLN A 370 -21.20 1.77 -20.02
C GLN A 370 -22.25 0.74 -19.57
N PRO A 371 -21.91 -0.18 -18.64
CA PRO A 371 -22.86 -1.16 -18.17
C PRO A 371 -24.10 -0.42 -17.66
N GLY A 372 -25.28 -0.88 -18.06
CA GLY A 372 -26.55 -0.31 -17.59
C GLY A 372 -26.59 -0.26 -16.06
N ILE A 373 -27.42 0.63 -15.51
CA ILE A 373 -27.49 0.89 -14.06
C ILE A 373 -27.63 -0.40 -13.25
N LEU A 374 -28.47 -1.33 -13.71
CA LEU A 374 -28.68 -2.64 -13.09
C LEU A 374 -27.41 -3.48 -13.00
N MET A 375 -26.63 -3.57 -14.08
CA MET A 375 -25.34 -4.27 -14.09
C MET A 375 -24.34 -3.59 -13.16
N GLY A 376 -24.39 -2.25 -13.07
CA GLY A 376 -23.61 -1.49 -12.09
C GLY A 376 -23.98 -1.82 -10.64
N ILE A 377 -25.25 -2.04 -10.33
CA ILE A 377 -25.72 -2.46 -9.00
C ILE A 377 -25.33 -3.92 -8.72
N ALA A 378 -25.55 -4.82 -9.67
CA ALA A 378 -25.19 -6.23 -9.54
C ALA A 378 -23.70 -6.42 -9.24
N GLY A 379 -22.82 -5.69 -9.95
CA GLY A 379 -21.39 -5.72 -9.71
C GLY A 379 -20.97 -5.18 -8.32
N ARG A 380 -21.71 -4.21 -7.76
CA ARG A 380 -21.49 -3.75 -6.38
C ARG A 380 -21.93 -4.77 -5.35
N LEU A 381 -23.08 -5.42 -5.56
CA LEU A 381 -23.55 -6.49 -4.68
C LEU A 381 -22.57 -7.67 -4.69
N TRP A 382 -22.10 -8.06 -5.87
CA TRP A 382 -21.04 -9.06 -6.02
C TRP A 382 -19.78 -8.67 -5.25
N LEU A 383 -19.30 -7.43 -5.41
CA LEU A 383 -18.14 -6.93 -4.68
C LEU A 383 -18.33 -7.00 -3.16
N VAL A 384 -19.47 -6.52 -2.65
CA VAL A 384 -19.77 -6.52 -1.21
C VAL A 384 -19.76 -7.95 -0.67
N LEU A 385 -20.46 -8.87 -1.33
CA LEU A 385 -20.48 -10.28 -0.93
C LEU A 385 -19.09 -10.90 -1.01
N TRP A 386 -18.36 -10.70 -2.10
CA TRP A 386 -17.02 -11.22 -2.31
C TRP A 386 -16.06 -10.79 -1.19
N LEU A 387 -16.03 -9.49 -0.86
CA LEU A 387 -15.22 -8.98 0.23
C LEU A 387 -15.71 -9.54 1.58
N SER A 388 -17.01 -9.57 1.82
CA SER A 388 -17.57 -10.13 3.07
C SER A 388 -17.18 -11.59 3.31
N PHE A 389 -17.10 -12.41 2.27
CA PHE A 389 -16.69 -13.82 2.42
C PHE A 389 -15.18 -13.99 2.53
N THR A 390 -14.42 -13.28 1.69
CA THR A 390 -12.96 -13.48 1.61
C THR A 390 -12.22 -12.80 2.76
N THR A 391 -12.72 -11.68 3.28
CA THR A 391 -12.05 -10.90 4.34
C THR A 391 -12.27 -11.47 5.73
N THR A 392 -13.42 -12.07 6.02
CA THR A 392 -13.75 -12.57 7.38
C THR A 392 -12.67 -13.49 7.97
N PRO A 393 -12.17 -14.53 7.27
CA PRO A 393 -11.16 -15.42 7.84
C PRO A 393 -9.83 -14.74 8.18
N TRP A 394 -9.48 -13.66 7.47
CA TRP A 394 -8.25 -12.88 7.70
C TRP A 394 -8.44 -11.81 8.78
N MET A 395 -9.58 -11.13 8.77
CA MET A 395 -9.92 -10.05 9.69
C MET A 395 -10.13 -10.55 11.12
N TYR A 396 -10.77 -11.71 11.28
CA TYR A 396 -11.18 -12.21 12.60
C TYR A 396 -10.01 -12.38 13.60
N PRO A 397 -8.90 -13.07 13.25
CA PRO A 397 -7.74 -13.19 14.14
C PRO A 397 -7.10 -11.84 14.52
N ILE A 398 -7.20 -10.83 13.64
CA ILE A 398 -6.69 -9.48 13.91
C ILE A 398 -7.55 -8.81 14.98
N LEU A 399 -8.88 -8.85 14.82
CA LEU A 399 -9.80 -8.27 15.79
C LEU A 399 -9.73 -8.98 17.15
N GLU A 400 -9.62 -10.30 17.16
CA GLU A 400 -9.44 -11.11 18.37
C GLU A 400 -8.14 -10.71 19.11
N ASN A 401 -7.03 -10.60 18.38
CA ASN A 401 -5.74 -10.16 18.93
C ASN A 401 -5.81 -8.73 19.49
N GLN A 402 -6.53 -7.82 18.82
CA GLN A 402 -6.73 -6.46 19.31
C GLN A 402 -7.55 -6.43 20.62
N LYS A 403 -8.65 -7.18 20.71
CA LYS A 403 -9.46 -7.28 21.94
C LYS A 403 -8.65 -7.83 23.12
N MET A 404 -7.86 -8.88 22.89
CA MET A 404 -7.02 -9.47 23.94
C MET A 404 -5.94 -8.51 24.44
N ARG A 405 -5.34 -7.71 23.54
CA ARG A 405 -4.28 -6.75 23.89
C ARG A 405 -4.83 -5.50 24.59
N PHE A 406 -6.06 -5.11 24.29
CA PHE A 406 -6.66 -3.85 24.74
C PHE A 406 -8.04 -4.04 25.37
N PRO A 407 -8.15 -4.84 26.46
CA PRO A 407 -9.45 -5.19 27.04
C PRO A 407 -10.21 -4.00 27.64
N ASN A 408 -9.51 -2.91 27.99
CA ASN A 408 -10.08 -1.72 28.63
C ASN A 408 -10.15 -0.48 27.71
N ALA A 409 -9.84 -0.63 26.41
CA ALA A 409 -9.75 0.51 25.50
C ALA A 409 -11.10 0.97 24.93
N TYR A 410 -12.19 0.23 25.17
CA TYR A 410 -13.48 0.40 24.50
C TYR A 410 -14.66 0.27 25.43
#